data_AF-A0A9X5KTY0-F1
#
_entry.id   AF-A0A9X5KTY0-F1
#
_cell.length_a   1.000
_cell.length_b   1.000
_cell.length_c   1.000
_cell.angle_alpha   90.00
_cell.angle_beta   90.00
_cell.angle_gamma   90.00
#
_symmetry.space_group_name_H-M   'P 1'
#
loop_
_entity.id
_entity.type
_entity.pdbx_description
1 polymer ?
#
loop_
_entity_poly.entity_id
_entity_poly.type
_entity_poly.pdbx_seq_one_letter_code
_entity_poly.pdbx_strand_id
1 'polypeptide(L)'
;MNRYEGKPFLRLLECYVLSAIDELTDEQCAALSALEPKLHELYGVQGSWSDVVASQMDFPESLVEKIKEVWRVNSEKFARAGVKINAEDFARDFVDTNFP
;
A
#
# COMPACT_ATOMS: atom_id res chain seq x y z
N MET A 1 -14.47 16.05 -4.67
CA MET A 1 -14.44 15.08 -3.55
C MET A 1 -13.08 14.45 -3.56
N ASN A 2 -12.25 14.77 -2.56
CA ASN A 2 -10.95 14.13 -2.43
C ASN A 2 -11.18 12.75 -1.80
N ARG A 3 -10.81 11.66 -2.48
CA ARG A 3 -10.95 10.27 -1.97
C ARG A 3 -10.33 10.10 -0.57
N TYR A 4 -9.35 10.93 -0.25
CA TYR A 4 -8.61 10.89 1.00
C TYR A 4 -9.14 11.87 2.06
N GLU A 5 -10.15 12.70 1.75
CA GLU A 5 -10.79 13.57 2.75
C GLU A 5 -11.43 12.72 3.86
N GLY A 6 -10.97 12.92 5.10
CA GLY A 6 -11.43 12.16 6.26
C GLY A 6 -10.94 10.71 6.34
N LYS A 7 -10.15 10.24 5.36
CA LYS A 7 -9.61 8.87 5.30
C LYS A 7 -8.09 8.87 5.06
N PRO A 8 -7.28 9.51 5.92
CA PRO A 8 -5.82 9.55 5.74
C PRO A 8 -5.18 8.15 5.73
N PHE A 9 -5.79 7.19 6.42
CA PHE A 9 -5.32 5.82 6.47
C PHE A 9 -5.47 5.07 5.13
N LEU A 10 -6.44 5.45 4.30
CA LEU A 10 -6.64 4.86 2.98
C LEU A 10 -5.43 5.07 2.07
N ARG A 11 -4.80 6.25 2.13
CA ARG A 11 -3.58 6.51 1.37
C ARG A 11 -2.40 5.69 1.89
N LEU A 12 -2.31 5.48 3.21
CA LEU A 12 -1.27 4.62 3.80
C LEU A 12 -1.42 3.17 3.37
N LEU A 13 -2.65 2.67 3.23
CA LEU A 13 -2.93 1.33 2.69
C LEU A 13 -2.49 1.20 1.23
N GLU A 14 -2.82 2.19 0.39
CA GLU A 14 -2.39 2.19 -1.02
C GLU A 14 -0.86 2.22 -1.11
N CYS A 15 -0.18 3.05 -0.30
CA CYS A 15 1.27 3.04 -0.19
C CYS A 15 1.80 1.69 0.30
N TYR A 16 1.15 1.03 1.25
CA TYR A 16 1.55 -0.30 1.73
C TYR A 16 1.55 -1.33 0.59
N VAL A 17 0.52 -1.30 -0.27
CA VAL A 17 0.44 -2.17 -1.44
C VAL A 17 1.53 -1.83 -2.46
N LEU A 18 1.80 -0.55 -2.74
CA LEU A 18 2.88 -0.12 -3.62
C LEU A 18 4.27 -0.53 -3.10
N SER A 19 4.47 -0.44 -1.78
CA SER A 19 5.70 -0.87 -1.12
C SER A 19 5.92 -2.37 -1.27
N ALA A 20 4.86 -3.18 -1.20
CA ALA A 20 4.95 -4.63 -1.31
C ALA A 20 5.37 -5.11 -2.72
N ILE A 21 5.18 -4.28 -3.74
CA ILE A 21 5.51 -4.57 -5.14
C ILE A 21 6.72 -3.76 -5.66
N ASP A 22 7.44 -3.07 -4.77
CA ASP A 22 8.61 -2.25 -5.09
C ASP A 22 8.33 -1.10 -6.09
N GLU A 23 7.08 -0.60 -6.14
CA GLU A 23 6.65 0.49 -7.03
C GLU A 23 6.50 1.84 -6.29
N LEU A 24 7.01 1.93 -5.06
CA LEU A 24 7.00 3.16 -4.27
C LEU A 24 8.18 4.05 -4.69
N THR A 25 7.91 5.32 -5.03
CA THR A 25 8.98 6.23 -5.46
C THR A 25 9.84 6.68 -4.28
N ASP A 26 11.08 7.07 -4.53
CA ASP A 26 11.98 7.59 -3.48
C ASP A 26 11.36 8.77 -2.72
N GLU A 27 10.62 9.64 -3.41
CA GLU A 27 9.90 10.76 -2.81
C GLU A 27 8.79 10.29 -1.87
N GLN A 28 8.02 9.28 -2.28
CA GLN A 28 6.98 8.69 -1.44
C GLN A 28 7.60 7.99 -0.23
N CYS A 29 8.71 7.26 -0.40
CA CYS A 29 9.45 6.62 0.68
C CYS A 29 9.90 7.66 1.72
N ALA A 30 10.54 8.74 1.27
CA ALA A 30 11.01 9.81 2.14
C ALA A 30 9.85 10.49 2.88
N ALA A 31 8.73 10.73 2.21
CA ALA A 31 7.54 11.31 2.83
C ALA A 31 6.92 10.39 3.89
N LEU A 32 6.86 9.07 3.63
CA LEU A 32 6.31 8.09 4.58
C LEU A 32 7.23 7.90 5.79
N SER A 33 8.54 7.84 5.60
CA SER A 33 9.51 7.80 6.71
C SER A 33 9.47 9.07 7.56
N ALA A 34 9.27 10.24 6.96
CA ALA A 34 9.08 11.48 7.72
C ALA A 34 7.77 11.49 8.55
N LEU A 35 6.79 10.66 8.20
CA LEU A 35 5.53 10.51 8.95
C LEU A 35 5.63 9.50 10.10
N GLU A 36 6.66 8.64 10.13
CA GLU A 36 6.82 7.60 11.15
C GLU A 36 6.67 8.11 12.59
N PRO A 37 7.33 9.20 13.03
CA PRO A 37 7.19 9.68 14.41
C PRO A 37 5.75 10.05 14.76
N LYS A 38 5.04 10.67 13.81
CA LYS A 38 3.63 11.03 13.99
C LYS A 38 2.73 9.80 14.01
N LEU A 39 3.02 8.78 13.20
CA LEU A 39 2.30 7.51 13.22
C LEU A 39 2.51 6.78 14.55
N HIS A 40 3.73 6.82 15.09
CA HIS A 40 4.03 6.24 16.41
C HIS A 40 3.26 6.93 17.53
N GLU A 41 3.19 8.27 17.51
CA GLU A 41 2.41 9.04 18.48
C GLU A 41 0.90 8.76 18.38
N LEU A 42 0.36 8.67 17.16
CA LEU A 42 -1.07 8.46 16.93
C LEU A 42 -1.54 7.06 17.28
N TYR A 43 -0.73 6.05 16.97
CA TYR A 43 -1.12 4.64 17.06
C TYR A 43 -0.43 3.87 18.18
N GLY A 44 0.56 4.45 18.84
CA GLY A 44 1.31 3.81 19.93
C GLY A 44 2.17 2.62 19.49
N VAL A 45 2.36 2.42 18.19
CA VAL A 45 3.17 1.35 17.59
C VAL A 45 4.52 1.93 17.18
N GLN A 46 5.60 1.19 17.41
CA GLN A 46 6.96 1.55 16.99
C GLN A 46 7.36 0.72 15.76
N GLY A 47 8.32 1.21 14.97
CA GLY A 47 8.83 0.50 13.78
C GLY A 47 8.72 1.35 12.51
N SER A 48 8.82 0.72 11.34
CA SER A 48 8.59 1.41 10.08
C SER A 48 7.13 1.83 9.94
N TRP A 49 6.83 2.79 9.05
CA TRP A 49 5.45 3.17 8.78
C TRP A 49 4.60 1.97 8.31
N SER A 50 5.20 1.02 7.59
CA SER A 50 4.53 -0.21 7.14
C SER A 50 4.21 -1.16 8.29
N ASP A 51 5.06 -1.22 9.33
CA ASP A 51 4.79 -2.01 10.54
C ASP A 51 3.59 -1.43 11.30
N VAL A 52 3.51 -0.10 11.38
CA VAL A 52 2.36 0.59 11.98
C VAL A 52 1.08 0.26 11.22
N VAL A 53 1.10 0.34 9.89
CA VAL A 53 -0.07 0.02 9.05
C VAL A 53 -0.49 -1.44 9.22
N ALA A 54 0.46 -2.38 9.14
CA ALA A 54 0.18 -3.80 9.32
C ALA A 54 -0.40 -4.10 10.70
N SER A 55 0.15 -3.50 11.76
CA SER A 55 -0.34 -3.66 13.12
C SER A 55 -1.75 -3.08 13.31
N GLN A 56 -2.03 -1.88 12.79
CA GLN A 56 -3.34 -1.26 12.93
C GLN A 56 -4.45 -2.02 12.21
N MET A 57 -4.12 -2.70 11.11
CA MET A 57 -5.08 -3.48 10.32
C MET A 57 -5.10 -4.97 10.66
N ASP A 58 -4.29 -5.40 11.63
CA ASP A 58 -4.09 -6.81 11.99
C ASP A 58 -3.76 -7.67 10.76
N PHE A 59 -2.85 -7.15 9.91
CA PHE A 59 -2.47 -7.82 8.68
C PHE A 59 -1.65 -9.08 8.96
N PRO A 60 -1.99 -10.22 8.33
CA PRO A 60 -1.15 -11.40 8.43
C PRO A 60 0.16 -11.17 7.67
N GLU A 61 1.25 -11.77 8.16
CA GLU A 61 2.57 -11.72 7.50
C GLU A 61 2.52 -12.20 6.03
N SER A 62 1.56 -13.09 5.71
CA SER A 62 1.33 -13.60 4.35
C SER A 62 0.72 -12.59 3.37
N LEU A 63 0.24 -11.42 3.85
CA LEU A 63 -0.43 -10.46 2.99
C LEU A 63 0.50 -9.87 1.93
N VAL A 64 1.75 -9.59 2.27
CA VAL A 64 2.76 -9.06 1.32
C VAL A 64 2.97 -10.04 0.17
N GLU A 65 3.13 -11.33 0.47
CA GLU A 65 3.30 -12.36 -0.55
C GLU A 65 2.04 -12.54 -1.40
N LYS A 66 0.84 -12.41 -0.80
CA LYS A 66 -0.41 -12.39 -1.55
C LYS A 66 -0.51 -11.19 -2.50
N ILE A 67 -0.11 -9.99 -2.06
CA ILE A 67 -0.08 -8.79 -2.90
C ILE A 67 0.84 -9.01 -4.10
N LYS A 68 2.07 -9.48 -3.87
CA LYS A 68 3.05 -9.77 -4.92
C LYS A 68 2.53 -10.79 -5.93
N GLU A 69 1.89 -11.85 -5.46
CA GLU A 69 1.34 -12.87 -6.34
C GLU A 69 0.20 -12.33 -7.22
N VAL A 70 -0.73 -11.55 -6.63
CA VAL A 70 -1.81 -10.91 -7.41
C VAL A 70 -1.23 -9.92 -8.43
N TRP A 71 -0.23 -9.13 -8.04
CA TRP A 71 0.46 -8.22 -8.95
C TRP A 71 1.14 -8.95 -10.11
N ARG A 72 1.86 -10.03 -9.83
CA ARG A 72 2.53 -10.86 -10.85
C ARG A 72 1.53 -11.42 -11.85
N VAL A 73 0.46 -12.06 -11.36
CA VAL A 73 -0.58 -12.66 -12.21
C VAL A 73 -1.27 -11.60 -13.07
N ASN A 74 -1.59 -10.44 -12.49
CA ASN A 74 -2.21 -9.35 -13.24
C ASN A 74 -1.24 -8.78 -14.28
N SER A 75 0.01 -8.51 -13.89
CA SER A 75 1.04 -7.99 -14.80
C SER A 75 1.24 -8.91 -16.01
N GLU A 76 1.31 -10.23 -15.80
CA GLU A 76 1.40 -11.20 -16.89
C GLU A 76 0.17 -11.17 -17.81
N LYS A 77 -1.03 -11.06 -17.24
CA LYS A 77 -2.29 -10.97 -18.00
C LYS A 77 -2.35 -9.71 -18.87
N PHE A 78 -2.00 -8.55 -18.30
CA PHE A 78 -1.98 -7.28 -19.03
C PHE A 78 -0.88 -7.24 -20.09
N ALA A 79 0.31 -7.76 -19.77
CA ALA A 79 1.41 -7.86 -20.73
C ALA A 79 1.05 -8.69 -21.97
N ARG A 80 0.32 -9.80 -21.80
CA ARG A 80 -0.21 -10.61 -22.92
C ARG A 80 -1.21 -9.84 -23.79
N ALA A 81 -1.90 -8.86 -23.23
CA ALA A 81 -2.80 -7.96 -23.95
C ALA A 81 -2.09 -6.74 -24.56
N GLY A 82 -0.76 -6.64 -24.40
CA GLY A 82 0.03 -5.50 -24.89
C GLY A 82 -0.13 -4.22 -24.07
N VAL A 83 -0.62 -4.33 -22.83
CA VAL A 83 -0.87 -3.20 -21.92
C VAL A 83 0.02 -3.32 -20.69
N LYS A 84 0.59 -2.21 -20.23
CA LYS A 84 1.29 -2.16 -18.93
C LYS A 84 0.27 -1.81 -17.85
N ILE A 85 0.25 -2.58 -16.76
CA ILE A 85 -0.55 -2.26 -15.58
C ILE A 85 0.03 -1.03 -14.87
N ASN A 86 -0.85 -0.15 -14.37
CA ASN A 86 -0.46 0.98 -13.53
C ASN A 86 -0.45 0.53 -12.06
N ALA A 87 0.68 0.73 -11.36
CA ALA A 87 0.85 0.30 -9.97
C ALA A 87 -0.08 1.04 -9.01
N GLU A 88 -0.30 2.35 -9.19
CA GLU A 88 -1.19 3.17 -8.34
C GLU A 88 -2.66 2.75 -8.52
N ASP A 89 -3.09 2.47 -9.75
CA ASP A 89 -4.44 1.96 -9.99
C ASP A 89 -4.61 0.54 -9.41
N PHE A 90 -3.61 -0.32 -9.55
CA PHE A 90 -3.60 -1.63 -8.89
C PHE A 90 -3.72 -1.52 -7.37
N ALA A 91 -2.94 -0.64 -6.74
CA ALA A 91 -2.98 -0.42 -5.30
C ALA A 91 -4.35 0.09 -4.84
N ARG A 92 -4.93 1.05 -5.57
CA ARG A 92 -6.28 1.56 -5.32
C ARG A 92 -7.32 0.45 -5.39
N ASP A 93 -7.32 -0.31 -6.48
CA ASP A 93 -8.31 -1.37 -6.71
C ASP A 93 -8.16 -2.51 -5.70
N PHE A 94 -6.91 -2.87 -5.34
CA PHE A 94 -6.66 -3.86 -4.31
C PHE A 94 -7.21 -3.41 -2.96
N VAL A 95 -6.96 -2.17 -2.56
CA VAL A 95 -7.46 -1.61 -1.31
C VAL A 95 -8.98 -1.53 -1.31
N ASP A 96 -9.60 -1.02 -2.37
CA ASP A 96 -11.06 -0.92 -2.49
C ASP A 96 -11.74 -2.30 -2.45
N THR A 97 -11.10 -3.32 -2.99
CA THR A 97 -11.64 -4.69 -3.00
C THR A 97 -11.52 -5.38 -1.65
N ASN A 98 -10.42 -5.16 -0.91
CA ASN A 98 -10.10 -5.90 0.31
C ASN A 98 -10.42 -5.14 1.61
N PHE A 99 -10.54 -3.80 1.56
CA PHE A 99 -10.72 -2.93 2.73
C PHE A 99 -11.82 -1.85 2.49
N PRO A 100 -13.08 -2.24 2.22
CA PRO A 100 -14.19 -1.32 1.93
C PRO A 100 -14.67 -0.49 3.13
#